data_AF-A0A1G5G720-F1
#
_entry.id   AF-A0A1G5G720-F1
#
_cell.length_a   1.000
_cell.length_b   1.000
_cell.length_c   1.000
_cell.angle_alpha   90.00
_cell.angle_beta   90.00
_cell.angle_gamma   90.00
#
_symmetry.space_group_name_H-M   'P 1'
#
loop_
_entity.id
_entity.type
_entity.pdbx_description
1 polymer ?
#
loop_
_entity_poly.entity_id
_entity_poly.type
_entity_poly.pdbx_seq_one_letter_code
_entity_poly.pdbx_strand_id
1 'polypeptide(L)'
;MSEKSDLFARIGQCEQEIARIRADIESMKAYKSEVIADIDKCTIKMDYSNGYDMTVDNTWRKQLCNQAIDLQVVVNQELQNSIDDYEGLVNDFVACINNALRMIGELEAEITRCRARIAQIEEEERRAAEDRRKHPERYRC
;
A
#
# COMPACT_ATOMS: atom_id res chain seq x y z
N MET A 1 -43.04 -13.26 -93.65
CA MET A 1 -43.59 -13.89 -92.43
C MET A 1 -44.93 -13.23 -92.13
N SER A 2 -45.92 -13.96 -91.62
CA SER A 2 -47.27 -13.44 -91.34
C SER A 2 -47.29 -12.69 -90.00
N GLU A 3 -48.03 -11.58 -89.89
CA GLU A 3 -48.27 -10.79 -88.67
C GLU A 3 -48.58 -11.66 -87.43
N LYS A 4 -49.28 -12.77 -87.63
CA LYS A 4 -49.56 -13.79 -86.61
C LYS A 4 -48.28 -14.36 -85.97
N SER A 5 -47.25 -14.61 -86.77
CA SER A 5 -45.95 -15.12 -86.31
C SER A 5 -45.22 -14.10 -85.44
N ASP A 6 -45.31 -12.81 -85.78
CA ASP A 6 -44.64 -11.74 -85.03
C ASP A 6 -45.32 -11.51 -83.68
N LEU A 7 -46.66 -11.60 -83.64
CA LEU A 7 -47.42 -11.56 -82.39
C LEU A 7 -47.07 -12.74 -81.47
N PHE A 8 -46.93 -13.96 -82.00
CA PHE A 8 -46.48 -15.11 -81.19
C PHE A 8 -45.06 -14.94 -80.64
N ALA A 9 -44.14 -14.40 -81.45
CA ALA A 9 -42.78 -14.10 -80.99
C ALA A 9 -42.79 -13.06 -79.86
N ARG A 10 -43.60 -12.01 -79.99
CA ARG A 10 -43.76 -10.96 -78.95
C ARG A 10 -44.35 -11.52 -77.67
N ILE A 11 -45.38 -12.38 -77.76
CA ILE A 11 -45.96 -13.07 -76.59
C ILE A 11 -44.88 -13.88 -75.87
N GLY A 12 -44.10 -14.69 -76.60
CA GLY A 12 -43.03 -15.48 -76.01
C GLY A 12 -41.96 -14.63 -75.32
N GLN A 13 -41.63 -13.45 -75.86
CA GLN A 13 -40.74 -12.49 -75.20
C GLN A 13 -41.33 -11.96 -73.89
N CYS A 14 -42.60 -11.55 -73.91
CA CYS A 14 -43.29 -11.08 -72.70
C CYS A 14 -43.38 -12.18 -71.64
N GLU A 15 -43.65 -13.43 -72.01
CA GLU A 15 -43.68 -14.56 -71.09
C GLU A 15 -42.31 -14.81 -70.43
N GLN A 16 -41.22 -14.70 -71.20
CA GLN A 16 -39.86 -14.80 -70.67
C GLN A 16 -39.52 -13.65 -69.71
N GLU A 17 -39.93 -12.43 -70.05
CA GLU A 17 -39.73 -11.25 -69.20
C GLU A 17 -40.51 -11.36 -67.89
N ILE A 18 -41.77 -11.81 -67.95
CA ILE A 18 -42.59 -12.10 -66.76
C ILE A 18 -41.92 -13.18 -65.90
N ALA A 19 -41.37 -14.24 -66.49
CA ALA A 19 -40.68 -15.28 -65.75
C ALA A 19 -39.43 -14.76 -65.03
N ARG A 20 -38.65 -13.86 -65.67
CA ARG A 20 -37.49 -13.21 -65.05
C ARG A 20 -37.90 -12.29 -63.90
N ILE A 21 -38.90 -11.43 -64.11
CA ILE A 21 -39.42 -10.54 -63.06
C ILE A 21 -39.93 -11.35 -61.85
N ARG A 22 -40.61 -12.48 -62.09
CA ARG A 22 -41.03 -13.37 -61.00
C ARG A 22 -39.85 -13.95 -60.23
N ALA A 23 -38.79 -14.37 -60.91
CA ALA A 23 -37.57 -14.85 -60.26
C ALA A 23 -36.90 -13.75 -59.41
N ASP A 24 -36.77 -12.54 -59.96
CA ASP A 24 -36.19 -11.39 -59.24
C ASP A 24 -37.01 -11.03 -58.00
N ILE A 25 -38.35 -11.09 -58.08
CA ILE A 25 -39.23 -10.87 -56.92
C ILE A 25 -38.97 -11.88 -55.82
N GLU A 26 -38.81 -13.17 -56.15
CA GLU A 26 -38.51 -14.20 -55.14
C GLU A 26 -37.12 -13.99 -54.53
N SER A 27 -36.11 -13.61 -55.32
CA SER A 27 -34.79 -13.24 -54.81
C SER A 27 -34.84 -12.02 -53.88
N MET A 28 -35.62 -10.98 -54.23
CA MET A 28 -35.78 -9.80 -53.38
C MET A 28 -36.50 -10.12 -52.06
N LYS A 29 -37.47 -11.04 -52.06
CA LYS A 29 -38.12 -11.52 -50.83
C LYS A 29 -37.13 -12.23 -49.90
N ALA A 30 -36.25 -13.06 -50.47
CA ALA A 30 -35.20 -13.73 -49.71
C ALA A 30 -34.25 -12.70 -49.08
N TYR A 31 -33.72 -11.76 -49.89
CA TYR A 31 -32.83 -10.71 -49.41
C TYR A 31 -33.47 -9.82 -48.33
N LYS A 32 -34.75 -9.45 -48.48
CA LYS A 32 -35.51 -8.73 -47.45
C LYS A 32 -35.49 -9.49 -46.11
N SER A 33 -35.63 -10.81 -46.16
CA SER A 33 -35.69 -11.64 -44.95
C SER A 33 -34.33 -11.69 -44.24
N GLU A 34 -33.24 -11.72 -45.00
CA GLU A 34 -31.87 -11.60 -44.46
C GLU A 34 -31.63 -10.24 -43.79
N VAL A 35 -32.05 -9.15 -44.45
CA VAL A 35 -31.92 -7.80 -43.88
C VAL A 35 -32.70 -7.65 -42.58
N ILE A 36 -33.90 -8.22 -42.47
CA ILE A 36 -34.67 -8.24 -41.21
C ILE A 36 -33.88 -8.96 -40.11
N ALA A 37 -33.30 -10.11 -40.40
CA ALA A 37 -32.50 -10.86 -39.42
C ALA A 37 -31.26 -10.08 -38.96
N ASP A 38 -30.64 -9.30 -39.85
CA ASP A 38 -29.51 -8.45 -39.48
C ASP A 38 -29.92 -7.22 -38.66
N ILE A 39 -31.10 -6.64 -38.94
CA ILE A 39 -31.69 -5.59 -38.10
C ILE A 39 -31.94 -6.12 -36.68
N ASP A 40 -32.49 -7.33 -36.53
CA ASP A 40 -32.72 -7.95 -35.22
C ASP A 40 -31.41 -8.13 -34.44
N LYS A 41 -30.34 -8.63 -35.10
CA LYS A 41 -29.00 -8.76 -34.48
C LYS A 41 -28.46 -7.41 -34.03
N CYS A 42 -28.60 -6.37 -34.84
CA CYS A 42 -28.15 -5.01 -34.49
C CYS A 42 -28.94 -4.43 -33.31
N THR A 43 -30.25 -4.66 -33.28
CA THR A 43 -31.12 -4.21 -32.19
C THR A 43 -30.71 -4.86 -30.87
N ILE A 44 -30.48 -6.19 -30.87
CA ILE A 44 -29.98 -6.91 -29.69
C ILE A 44 -28.65 -6.31 -29.20
N LYS A 45 -27.69 -6.05 -30.10
CA LYS A 45 -26.40 -5.45 -29.73
C LYS A 45 -26.56 -4.03 -29.16
N MET A 46 -27.46 -3.25 -29.72
CA MET A 46 -27.77 -1.90 -29.23
C MET A 46 -28.37 -1.95 -27.83
N ASP A 47 -29.30 -2.87 -27.56
CA ASP A 47 -29.90 -3.07 -26.24
C ASP A 47 -28.85 -3.46 -25.20
N TYR A 48 -27.93 -4.38 -25.54
CA TYR A 48 -26.79 -4.71 -24.68
C TYR A 48 -25.90 -3.49 -24.39
N SER A 49 -25.60 -2.69 -25.41
CA SER A 49 -24.78 -1.49 -25.24
C SER A 49 -25.46 -0.43 -24.37
N ASN A 50 -26.77 -0.21 -24.55
CA ASN A 50 -27.54 0.76 -23.79
C ASN A 50 -27.77 0.32 -22.33
N GLY A 51 -27.81 -1.00 -22.08
CA GLY A 51 -27.86 -1.56 -20.74
C GLY A 51 -26.51 -1.62 -20.01
N TYR A 52 -25.40 -1.30 -20.70
CA TYR A 52 -24.07 -1.31 -20.12
C TYR A 52 -23.84 -0.04 -19.28
N ASP A 53 -24.01 -0.16 -17.97
CA ASP A 53 -23.81 0.93 -17.01
C ASP A 53 -22.30 1.24 -16.82
N MET A 54 -21.83 2.31 -17.47
CA MET A 54 -20.45 2.80 -17.31
C MET A 54 -20.18 3.46 -15.94
N THR A 55 -21.17 3.61 -15.05
CA THR A 55 -20.95 4.19 -13.70
C THR A 55 -20.42 3.17 -12.69
N VAL A 56 -20.64 1.87 -12.93
CA VAL A 56 -20.11 0.79 -12.09
C VAL A 56 -18.58 0.72 -12.18
N ASP A 57 -18.00 0.99 -13.36
CA ASP A 57 -16.54 1.01 -13.56
C ASP A 57 -15.84 2.13 -12.76
N ASN A 58 -16.52 3.27 -12.57
CA ASN A 58 -16.03 4.33 -11.68
C ASN A 58 -16.23 4.02 -10.19
N THR A 59 -17.21 3.19 -9.85
CA THR A 59 -17.57 2.91 -8.45
C THR A 59 -16.54 2.00 -7.78
N TRP A 60 -16.18 0.87 -8.40
CA TRP A 60 -15.15 -0.02 -7.85
C TRP A 60 -13.78 0.68 -7.79
N ARG A 61 -13.47 1.51 -8.80
CA ARG A 61 -12.23 2.29 -8.85
C ARG A 61 -12.15 3.30 -7.71
N LYS A 62 -13.23 4.04 -7.45
CA LYS A 62 -13.33 4.96 -6.30
C LYS A 62 -13.22 4.21 -4.97
N GLN A 63 -13.90 3.08 -4.83
CA GLN A 63 -13.85 2.26 -3.62
C GLN A 63 -12.43 1.74 -3.35
N LEU A 64 -11.75 1.25 -4.39
CA LEU A 64 -10.35 0.79 -4.27
C LEU A 64 -9.41 1.94 -3.87
N CYS A 65 -9.55 3.12 -4.49
CA CYS A 65 -8.78 4.30 -4.12
C CYS A 65 -9.05 4.72 -2.67
N ASN A 66 -10.31 4.73 -2.24
CA ASN A 66 -10.67 5.07 -0.86
C ASN A 66 -10.10 4.04 0.13
N GLN A 67 -10.21 2.75 -0.16
CA GLN A 67 -9.61 1.69 0.66
C GLN A 67 -8.09 1.85 0.77
N ALA A 68 -7.41 2.19 -0.32
CA ALA A 68 -5.97 2.45 -0.31
C ALA A 68 -5.60 3.67 0.55
N ILE A 69 -6.42 4.74 0.51
CA ILE A 69 -6.25 5.92 1.36
C ILE A 69 -6.47 5.55 2.84
N ASP A 70 -7.54 4.81 3.16
CA ASP A 70 -7.84 4.40 4.52
C ASP A 70 -6.73 3.49 5.09
N LEU A 71 -6.25 2.53 4.28
CA LEU A 71 -5.11 1.67 4.62
C LEU A 71 -3.84 2.50 4.86
N GLN A 72 -3.57 3.48 3.99
CA GLN A 72 -2.42 4.36 4.16
C GLN A 72 -2.50 5.17 5.45
N VAL A 73 -3.68 5.67 5.82
CA VAL A 73 -3.90 6.39 7.08
C VAL A 73 -3.62 5.49 8.28
N VAL A 74 -4.18 4.28 8.30
CA VAL A 74 -3.97 3.32 9.39
C VAL A 74 -2.50 2.95 9.53
N VAL A 75 -1.83 2.58 8.43
CA VAL A 75 -0.42 2.21 8.43
C VAL A 75 0.45 3.38 8.90
N ASN A 76 0.20 4.59 8.41
CA ASN A 76 0.95 5.77 8.85
C ASN A 76 0.76 6.04 10.34
N GLN A 77 -0.45 5.86 10.86
CA GLN A 77 -0.73 6.05 12.30
C GLN A 77 -0.02 4.99 13.16
N GLU A 78 -0.05 3.72 12.75
CA GLU A 78 0.63 2.64 13.49
C GLU A 78 2.16 2.81 13.49
N LEU A 79 2.72 3.25 12.36
CA LEU A 79 4.13 3.58 12.26
C LEU A 79 4.48 4.78 13.15
N GLN A 80 3.65 5.83 13.15
CA GLN A 80 3.88 7.01 14.00
C GLN A 80 3.83 6.63 15.48
N ASN A 81 2.83 5.85 15.91
CA ASN A 81 2.75 5.38 17.29
C ASN A 81 3.99 4.56 17.69
N SER A 82 4.48 3.69 16.79
CA SER A 82 5.68 2.90 17.05
C SER A 82 6.93 3.80 17.18
N ILE A 83 7.04 4.83 16.35
CA ILE A 83 8.13 5.83 16.44
C ILE A 83 8.08 6.52 17.80
N ASP A 84 6.92 7.03 18.20
CA ASP A 84 6.72 7.74 19.47
C ASP A 84 7.10 6.85 20.68
N ASP A 85 6.68 5.58 20.66
CA ASP A 85 7.02 4.59 21.69
C ASP A 85 8.55 4.36 21.76
N TYR A 86 9.22 4.20 20.62
CA TYR A 86 10.66 4.00 20.57
C TYR A 86 11.44 5.26 20.99
N GLU A 87 10.99 6.46 20.63
CA GLU A 87 11.57 7.70 21.11
C GLU A 87 11.44 7.81 22.65
N GLY A 88 10.29 7.42 23.20
CA GLY A 88 10.09 7.31 24.66
C GLY A 88 11.11 6.37 25.32
N LEU A 89 11.25 5.15 24.79
CA LEU A 89 12.21 4.17 25.32
C LEU A 89 13.67 4.65 25.23
N VAL A 90 14.04 5.32 24.14
CA VAL A 90 15.38 5.91 24.00
C VAL A 90 15.62 6.98 25.07
N ASN A 91 14.65 7.86 25.31
CA ASN A 91 14.75 8.88 26.35
C ASN A 91 14.90 8.27 27.75
N ASP A 92 14.15 7.20 28.05
CA ASP A 92 14.26 6.47 29.31
C ASP A 92 15.64 5.82 29.49
N PHE A 93 16.19 5.23 28.41
CA PHE A 93 17.55 4.69 28.45
C PHE A 93 18.61 5.78 28.67
N VAL A 94 18.49 6.92 28.00
CA VAL A 94 19.38 8.07 28.20
C VAL A 94 19.33 8.53 29.66
N ALA A 95 18.14 8.63 30.26
CA ALA A 95 17.98 8.99 31.66
C ALA A 95 18.62 7.96 32.61
N CYS A 96 18.42 6.67 32.34
CA CYS A 96 19.03 5.58 33.11
C CYS A 96 20.57 5.63 33.04
N ILE A 97 21.13 5.81 31.84
CA ILE A 97 22.58 5.91 31.62
C ILE A 97 23.16 7.10 32.38
N ASN A 98 22.53 8.28 32.28
CA ASN A 98 22.98 9.47 33.00
C ASN A 98 22.96 9.28 34.52
N ASN A 99 21.93 8.62 35.05
CA ASN A 99 21.87 8.28 36.47
C ASN A 99 22.97 7.30 36.89
N ALA A 100 23.23 6.27 36.09
CA ALA A 100 24.30 5.30 36.35
C ALA A 100 25.68 5.97 36.34
N LEU A 101 25.94 6.85 35.37
CA LEU A 101 27.19 7.63 35.30
C LEU A 101 27.36 8.54 36.52
N ARG A 102 26.30 9.18 37.00
CA ARG A 102 26.33 9.95 38.25
C ARG A 102 26.70 9.08 39.46
N MET A 103 26.06 7.91 39.59
CA MET A 103 26.36 6.97 40.68
C MET A 103 27.82 6.48 40.64
N ILE A 104 28.36 6.21 39.45
CA ILE A 104 29.77 5.85 39.28
C ILE A 104 30.66 6.98 39.79
N GLY A 105 30.41 8.23 39.38
CA GLY A 105 31.20 9.37 39.85
C GLY A 105 31.15 9.57 41.37
N GLU A 106 30.01 9.32 42.00
CA GLU A 106 29.86 9.37 43.46
C GLU A 106 30.70 8.29 44.16
N LEU A 107 30.71 7.07 43.62
CA LEU A 107 31.52 5.96 44.14
C LEU A 107 33.02 6.21 43.95
N GLU A 108 33.44 6.73 42.80
CA GLU A 108 34.84 7.10 42.55
C GLU A 108 35.33 8.19 43.52
N ALA A 109 34.47 9.18 43.81
CA ALA A 109 34.76 10.20 44.81
C ALA A 109 34.88 9.60 46.23
N GLU A 110 34.03 8.64 46.57
CA GLU A 110 34.10 7.94 47.87
C GLU A 110 35.37 7.09 48.00
N ILE A 111 35.73 6.34 46.96
CA ILE A 111 37.00 5.59 46.90
C ILE A 111 38.19 6.54 47.14
N THR A 112 38.17 7.71 46.53
CA THR A 112 39.22 8.72 46.69
C THR A 112 39.31 9.22 48.13
N ARG A 113 38.17 9.50 48.78
CA ARG A 113 38.11 9.89 50.20
C ARG A 113 38.65 8.79 51.11
N CYS A 114 38.24 7.54 50.89
CA CYS A 114 38.71 6.38 51.65
C CYS A 114 40.24 6.21 51.54
N ARG A 115 40.80 6.30 50.32
CA ARG A 115 42.25 6.22 50.09
C ARG A 115 43.01 7.34 50.83
N ALA A 116 42.50 8.57 50.78
CA ALA A 116 43.09 9.68 51.51
C ALA A 116 43.07 9.46 53.04
N ARG A 117 41.98 8.90 53.58
CA ARG A 117 41.88 8.60 55.01
C ARG A 117 42.83 7.48 55.44
N ILE A 118 42.98 6.44 54.64
CA ILE A 118 43.96 5.37 54.89
C ILE A 118 45.37 5.96 54.96
N ALA A 119 45.77 6.77 53.98
CA ALA A 119 47.09 7.40 53.97
C ALA A 119 47.34 8.31 55.21
N GLN A 120 46.30 9.01 55.69
CA GLN A 120 46.39 9.79 56.93
C GLN A 120 46.61 8.90 58.15
N ILE A 121 45.89 7.79 58.27
CA ILE A 121 46.03 6.83 59.37
C ILE A 121 47.44 6.23 59.37
N GLU A 122 47.93 5.79 58.21
CA GLU A 122 49.28 5.22 58.06
C GLU A 122 50.37 6.22 58.50
N GLU A 123 50.20 7.51 58.19
CA GLU A 123 51.11 8.58 58.63
C GLU A 123 51.01 8.89 60.13
N GLU A 124 49.79 8.90 60.70
CA GLU A 124 49.56 9.05 62.14
C GLU A 124 50.22 7.90 62.93
N GLU A 125 50.05 6.65 62.47
CA GLU A 125 50.67 5.47 63.07
C GLU A 125 52.19 5.51 62.98
N ARG A 126 52.74 5.91 61.83
CA ARG A 126 54.20 6.07 61.65
C ARG A 126 54.78 7.10 62.63
N ARG A 127 54.13 8.26 62.78
CA ARG A 127 54.54 9.29 63.75
C ARG A 127 54.47 8.78 65.18
N ALA A 128 53.39 8.10 65.55
CA ALA A 128 53.23 7.53 66.88
C ALA A 128 54.25 6.42 67.18
N ALA A 129 54.65 5.63 66.18
CA ALA A 129 55.72 4.64 66.31
C ALA A 129 57.09 5.31 66.47
N GLU A 130 57.38 6.37 65.71
CA GLU A 130 58.60 7.17 65.87
C GLU A 130 58.68 7.87 67.24
N ASP A 131 57.58 8.45 67.72
CA ASP A 131 57.52 9.09 69.04
C ASP A 131 57.75 8.08 70.15
N ARG A 132 57.10 6.90 70.09
CA ARG A 132 57.37 5.79 71.01
C ARG A 132 58.84 5.33 70.99
N ARG A 133 59.49 5.37 69.82
CA ARG A 133 60.91 5.02 69.67
C ARG A 133 61.86 6.08 70.25
N LYS A 134 61.54 7.37 70.04
CA LYS A 134 62.38 8.50 70.45
C LYS A 134 62.15 8.94 71.90
N HIS A 135 60.95 8.74 72.42
CA HIS A 135 60.49 9.16 73.75
C HIS A 135 59.86 8.01 74.57
N PRO A 136 60.56 6.89 74.80
CA PRO A 136 60.02 5.77 75.56
C PRO A 136 59.62 6.15 77.00
N GLU A 137 60.22 7.21 77.56
CA GLU A 137 59.88 7.77 78.87
C GLU A 137 58.44 8.28 78.99
N ARG A 138 57.80 8.67 77.88
CA ARG A 138 56.41 9.16 77.87
C ARG A 138 55.35 8.05 77.95
N TYR A 139 55.76 6.80 77.78
CA TYR A 139 54.87 5.64 77.65
C TYR A 139 55.13 4.56 78.71
N ARG A 140 55.99 4.83 79.69
CA ARG A 140 56.20 3.96 80.86
C ARG A 140 55.32 4.44 82.02
N CYS A 141 54.28 3.66 82.33
CA CYS A 141 53.75 3.54 83.68
C CYS A 141 54.36 2.28 84.31
#